data_AF-A0A5N6LIK1-F1
#
_entry.id   AF-A0A5N6LIK1-F1
#
_cell.length_a   1.000
_cell.length_b   1.000
_cell.length_c   1.000
_cell.angle_alpha   90.00
_cell.angle_beta   90.00
_cell.angle_gamma   90.00
#
_symmetry.space_group_name_H-M   'P 1'
#
loop_
_entity.id
_entity.type
_entity.pdbx_description
1 polymer ?
#
loop_
_entity_poly.entity_id
_entity_poly.type
_entity_poly.pdbx_seq_one_letter_code
_entity_poly.pdbx_strand_id
1 'polypeptide(L)' 'MTVGAGISVTDRKLSVFGKTVLTDVHDNVFITSSTGDGMSNGGFIGVRSEQTGSRMVFPVGKLEVADSDNGYENAGD' A
#
# COMPACT_ATOMS: atom_id res chain seq x y z
N MET A 1 1.24 8.90 11.00
CA MET A 1 1.74 7.53 10.78
C MET A 1 0.73 6.58 11.39
N THR A 2 0.13 5.69 10.58
CA THR A 2 -0.73 4.61 11.09
C THR A 2 0.02 3.30 10.85
N VAL A 3 0.35 2.60 11.93
CA VAL A 3 1.07 1.32 11.90
C VAL A 3 0.20 0.28 12.59
N GLY A 4 -0.13 -0.79 11.87
CA GLY A 4 -0.75 -1.97 12.48
C GLY A 4 -0.80 -3.12 11.46
N ALA A 5 -0.79 -4.36 11.96
CA ALA A 5 -0.75 -5.58 11.15
C ALA A 5 0.41 -5.67 10.13
N GLY A 6 1.50 -4.93 10.35
CA GLY A 6 2.60 -4.82 9.39
C GLY A 6 2.29 -3.96 8.16
N ILE A 7 1.14 -3.29 8.12
CA ILE A 7 0.71 -2.39 7.04
C ILE A 7 0.84 -0.95 7.52
N SER A 8 1.38 -0.07 6.67
CA SER A 8 1.53 1.35 7.00
C SER A 8 1.39 2.25 5.79
N VAL A 9 0.89 3.47 6.02
CA VAL A 9 0.98 4.60 5.08
C VAL A 9 1.83 5.68 5.72
N THR A 10 2.99 5.94 5.12
CA THR A 10 3.96 6.94 5.57
C THR A 10 4.67 7.51 4.34
N ASP A 11 4.94 8.82 4.32
CA ASP A 11 5.66 9.49 3.23
C ASP A 11 5.13 9.18 1.82
N ARG A 12 3.79 9.18 1.67
CA ARG A 12 3.10 8.83 0.42
C ARG A 12 3.41 7.42 -0.09
N LYS A 13 3.78 6.49 0.78
CA LYS A 13 4.02 5.08 0.46
C LYS A 13 3.11 4.17 1.30
N LEU A 14 2.46 3.23 0.63
CA LEU A 14 1.78 2.10 1.28
C LEU A 14 2.77 0.95 1.33
N SER A 15 3.16 0.55 2.54
CA SER A 15 4.10 -0.55 2.77
C SER A 15 3.47 -1.68 3.56
N VAL A 16 3.81 -2.92 3.18
CA VAL A 16 3.39 -4.15 3.86
C VAL A 16 4.64 -4.92 4.24
N PHE A 17 4.84 -5.16 5.54
CA PHE A 17 6.05 -5.75 6.13
C PHE A 17 7.34 -5.11 5.62
N GLY A 18 7.36 -3.78 5.49
CA GLY A 18 8.52 -3.00 5.02
C GLY A 18 8.69 -2.95 3.50
N LYS A 19 7.93 -3.72 2.72
CA LYS A 19 7.93 -3.64 1.25
C LYS A 19 6.94 -2.58 0.78
N THR A 20 7.41 -1.60 0.00
CA THR A 20 6.52 -0.63 -0.65
C THR A 20 5.72 -1.33 -1.75
N VAL A 21 4.39 -1.20 -1.69
CA VAL A 21 3.47 -1.76 -2.69
C VAL A 21 2.87 -0.66 -3.55
N LEU A 22 2.55 0.50 -2.93
CA LEU A 22 2.13 1.69 -3.66
C LEU A 22 3.04 2.86 -3.33
N THR A 23 3.44 3.60 -4.36
CA THR A 23 4.04 4.93 -4.28
C THR A 23 3.00 5.99 -4.62
N ASP A 24 3.33 7.26 -4.37
CA ASP A 24 2.45 8.40 -4.64
C ASP A 24 1.03 8.24 -4.02
N VAL A 25 0.97 7.68 -2.82
CA VAL A 25 -0.29 7.48 -2.09
C VAL A 25 -0.91 8.84 -1.76
N HIS A 26 -2.19 9.00 -2.10
CA HIS A 26 -2.92 10.25 -1.90
C HIS A 26 -3.17 10.53 -0.41
N ASP A 27 -3.16 11.81 -0.01
CA ASP A 27 -3.22 12.20 1.40
C ASP A 27 -4.56 11.90 2.08
N ASN A 28 -5.61 11.66 1.29
CA ASN A 28 -6.92 11.26 1.80
C ASN A 28 -7.09 9.74 1.93
N VAL A 29 -6.07 8.96 1.60
CA VAL A 29 -6.02 7.51 1.81
C VAL A 29 -5.53 7.23 3.23
N PHE A 30 -6.22 6.34 3.94
CA PHE A 30 -5.82 5.91 5.28
C PHE A 30 -6.04 4.40 5.47
N ILE A 31 -5.38 3.84 6.47
CA ILE A 31 -5.47 2.42 6.82
C ILE A 31 -6.13 2.26 8.19
N THR A 32 -7.05 1.30 8.29
CA THR A 32 -7.59 0.82 9.56
C THR A 32 -7.15 -0.62 9.77
N SER A 33 -6.24 -0.86 10.71
CA SER A 33 -5.70 -2.19 10.99
C SER A 33 -6.73 -3.10 11.68
N SER A 34 -6.68 -4.41 11.44
CA SER A 34 -7.47 -5.36 12.25
C SER A 34 -6.89 -5.45 13.66
N THR A 35 -7.75 -5.36 14.68
CA THR A 35 -7.37 -5.41 16.10
C THR A 35 -7.83 -6.70 16.79
N GLY A 36 -8.06 -7.78 16.04
CA GLY A 36 -8.58 -9.04 16.57
C GLY A 36 -7.51 -10.11 16.76
N ASP A 37 -7.61 -10.87 17.85
CA ASP A 37 -6.68 -11.94 18.26
C ASP A 37 -6.54 -13.11 17.28
N GLY A 38 -7.33 -13.16 16.21
CA GLY A 38 -7.41 -14.31 15.29
C GLY A 38 -6.73 -14.16 13.92
N MET A 39 -6.50 -12.92 13.43
CA MET A 39 -5.77 -12.66 12.18
C MET A 39 -5.23 -11.23 12.17
N SER A 40 -3.98 -11.09 12.61
CA SER A 40 -3.24 -9.83 12.77
C SER A 40 -2.50 -9.36 11.50
N ASN A 41 -2.85 -9.86 10.32
CA ASN A 41 -2.08 -9.62 9.07
C ASN A 41 -2.88 -8.87 7.99
N GLY A 42 -3.87 -8.07 8.38
CA GLY A 42 -4.71 -7.34 7.45
C GLY A 42 -5.11 -5.95 7.92
N GLY A 43 -5.53 -5.13 6.97
CA GLY A 43 -6.05 -3.79 7.21
C GLY A 43 -6.99 -3.39 6.09
N PHE A 44 -7.91 -2.48 6.40
CA PHE A 44 -8.82 -1.89 5.43
C PHE A 44 -8.20 -0.61 4.87
N ILE A 45 -8.29 -0.42 3.56
CA ILE A 45 -7.94 0.83 2.89
C ILE A 45 -9.19 1.67 2.77
N GLY A 46 -9.16 2.86 3.35
CA GLY A 46 -10.23 3.85 3.30
C GLY A 46 -9.79 5.11 2.55
N VAL A 47 -10.77 5.85 2.03
CA VAL A 47 -10.58 7.17 1.43
C VAL A 47 -11.52 8.16 2.10
N ARG A 48 -11.00 9.31 2.56
CA ARG A 48 -11.82 10.43 3.03
C ARG A 48 -12.28 11.26 1.84
N SER A 49 -13.59 11.43 1.71
CA SER A 49 -14.21 12.22 0.64
C SER A 49 -15.41 13.00 1.16
N GLU A 50 -15.56 14.23 0.70
CA GLU A 50 -16.77 15.05 0.89
C GLU A 50 -17.75 14.89 -0.29
N GLN A 51 -17.33 14.18 -1.34
CA GLN A 51 -18.17 13.91 -2.50
C GLN A 51 -19.19 12.81 -2.19
N THR A 52 -20.39 12.96 -2.71
CA THR A 52 -21.47 11.97 -2.61
C THR A 52 -21.90 11.52 -4.00
N GLY A 53 -22.09 10.22 -4.18
CA GLY A 53 -22.61 9.65 -5.41
C GLY A 53 -22.72 8.13 -5.31
N SER A 54 -23.53 7.52 -6.16
CA SER A 54 -23.72 6.07 -6.16
C SER A 54 -22.48 5.30 -6.60
N ARG A 55 -21.58 5.95 -7.36
CA ARG A 55 -20.30 5.40 -7.82
C ARG A 55 -19.26 6.50 -7.82
N MET A 56 -18.19 6.30 -7.08
CA MET A 56 -17.06 7.22 -7.03
C MET A 56 -15.77 6.41 -7.21
N VAL A 57 -14.83 6.98 -7.96
CA VAL A 57 -13.51 6.39 -8.20
C VAL A 57 -12.48 7.30 -7.55
N PHE A 58 -11.69 6.74 -6.65
CA PHE A 58 -10.62 7.45 -5.99
C PHE A 58 -9.28 6.78 -6.33
N PRO A 59 -8.32 7.51 -6.93
CA PRO A 59 -6.97 7.02 -7.03
C PRO A 59 -6.38 6.82 -5.63
N VAL A 60 -5.76 5.67 -5.41
CA VAL A 60 -5.14 5.33 -4.12
C VAL A 60 -3.65 5.67 -4.15
N GLY A 61 -2.96 5.22 -5.19
CA GLY A 61 -1.54 5.45 -5.44
C GLY A 61 -1.09 4.73 -6.71
N LYS A 62 0.19 4.85 -7.05
CA LYS A 62 0.84 4.15 -8.16
C LYS A 62 1.38 2.81 -7.69
N LEU A 63 1.11 1.74 -8.44
CA LEU A 63 1.67 0.43 -8.15
C LEU A 63 3.19 0.46 -8.31
N GLU A 64 3.91 -0.01 -7.29
CA GLU A 64 5.35 -0.19 -7.38
C GLU A 64 5.65 -1.35 -8.32
N VAL A 65 6.49 -1.11 -9.33
CA VAL A 65 6.97 -2.16 -10.23
C VAL A 65 8.01 -2.95 -9.44
N ALA A 66 7.83 -4.27 -9.33
CA ALA A 66 8.86 -5.10 -8.72
C ALA A 66 10.17 -4.93 -9.51
N ASP A 67 11.27 -4.64 -8.82
CA ASP A 67 12.60 -4.72 -9.42
C ASP A 67 12.73 -6.13 -10.02
N SER A 68 12.72 -6.20 -11.35
CA SER A 68 13.10 -7.41 -12.05
C SER A 68 14.59 -7.58 -11.83
N ASP A 69 14.96 -8.42 -10.88
CA ASP A 69 16.28 -9.07 -10.83
C ASP A 69 16.46 -9.86 -12.14
N ASN A 70 16.80 -9.16 -13.23
CA ASN A 70 17.35 -9.75 -14.45
C ASN A 70 18.88 -9.66 -14.37
N GLY A 71 19.43 -10.34 -13.36
CA GLY A 71 20.85 -10.65 -13.25
C GLY A 71 21.16 -12.02 -13.86
N TYR A 72 20.78 -12.25 -15.12
CA TYR A 72 21.46 -13.28 -15.90
C TYR A 72 22.74 -12.64 -16.45
N GLU A 73 23.80 -12.63 -15.64
CA GLU A 73 25.15 -12.38 -16.13
C GLU A 73 25.44 -13.42 -17.21
N ASN A 74 25.64 -12.95 -18.44
CA ASN A 74 26.19 -13.79 -19.51
C ASN A 74 27.60 -14.18 -19.04
N ALA A 75 27.76 -15.42 -18.57
CA ALA A 75 29.07 -16.04 -18.45
C ALA A 75 29.65 -16.17 -19.85
N GLY A 76 30.36 -15.13 -20.27
CA GLY A 76 31.23 -15.14 -21.43
C GLY A 76 32.57 -15.78 -21.05
N ASP A 77 33.01 -16.66 -21.95
CA ASP A 77 34.29 -17.39 -22.05
C ASP A 77 34.47 -18.62 -21.15
#